data_AF-A0AAD4M995-F1
#
_entry.id   AF-A0AAD4M995-F1
#
_cell.length_a   1.000
_cell.length_b   1.000
_cell.length_c   1.000
_cell.angle_alpha   90.00
_cell.angle_beta   90.00
_cell.angle_gamma   90.00
#
_symmetry.space_group_name_H-M   'P 1'
#
loop_
_entity.id
_entity.type
_entity.pdbx_description
1 polymer ?
#
loop_
_entity_poly.entity_id
_entity_poly.type
_entity_poly.pdbx_seq_one_letter_code
_entity_poly.pdbx_strand_id
1 'polypeptide(L)'
;MVDAYHGLAMVPIADAFNHAQDNSVHLQCDYDVCTSCGSLGECPHDAETLEDMDVLATPAGMEDPENTCEMVVNAVVAPGEEVFNTYGATLKNAELLVRYGFMLEANDNDILTWTIEEIWDAAGAVLADPREYCWDKEADYDENRNPLYMTADGALSCKLWLAIALATLKRQGTTIEVAHTRQLLTSMTRAQIQLERRQAVGRSEGDGVDNDAYEALDRLIRTIGELCTRRLDRISRIDVRQQGDHSPGVHSAMVGKYIDNLGTAQRRTQLAVTLALGEISIVESCVAGWDELMAIS
;
A
#
# COMPACT_ATOMS: atom_id res chain seq x y z
N MET A 1 -0.11 13.36 13.26
CA MET A 1 -1.18 14.07 13.98
C MET A 1 -0.74 14.17 15.42
N VAL A 2 -0.89 15.33 16.03
CA VAL A 2 -0.39 15.64 17.38
C VAL A 2 -1.42 15.19 18.41
N ASP A 3 -2.63 15.76 18.37
CA ASP A 3 -3.76 15.38 19.20
C ASP A 3 -5.09 15.73 18.49
N ALA A 4 -6.23 15.49 19.14
CA ALA A 4 -7.56 15.74 18.57
C ALA A 4 -7.91 17.24 18.39
N TYR A 5 -7.19 18.15 19.04
CA TYR A 5 -7.40 19.60 18.95
C TYR A 5 -6.49 20.27 17.92
N HIS A 6 -5.19 20.02 18.00
CA HIS A 6 -4.15 20.57 17.15
C HIS A 6 -4.07 19.88 15.78
N GLY A 7 -4.49 18.61 15.68
CA GLY A 7 -4.48 17.87 14.42
C GLY A 7 -3.09 17.77 13.80
N LEU A 8 -2.90 18.37 12.62
CA LEU A 8 -1.59 18.49 11.97
C LEU A 8 -0.92 19.81 12.38
N ALA A 9 0.12 19.73 13.20
CA ALA A 9 0.87 20.88 13.68
C ALA A 9 2.39 20.64 13.63
N MET A 10 3.15 21.74 13.67
CA MET A 10 4.61 21.72 13.84
C MET A 10 4.92 21.64 15.33
N VAL A 11 5.81 20.72 15.71
CA VAL A 11 6.27 20.54 17.10
C VAL A 11 7.75 20.92 17.17
N PRO A 12 8.10 22.12 17.68
CA PRO A 12 9.48 22.55 17.81
C PRO A 12 10.33 21.49 18.52
N ILE A 13 11.60 21.37 18.10
CA ILE A 13 12.54 20.32 18.54
C ILE A 13 12.19 18.93 17.99
N ALA A 14 10.95 18.46 18.11
CA ALA A 14 10.54 17.16 17.56
C ALA A 14 10.70 17.11 16.02
N ASP A 15 10.39 18.21 15.34
CA ASP A 15 10.54 18.35 13.88
C ASP A 15 12.00 18.38 13.40
N ALA A 16 12.97 18.50 14.31
CA ALA A 16 14.39 18.53 13.96
C ALA A 16 14.98 17.12 13.73
N PHE A 17 14.32 16.07 14.23
CA PHE A 17 14.80 14.70 14.09
C PHE A 17 14.46 14.15 12.70
N ASN A 18 15.46 13.55 12.04
CA ASN A 18 15.30 12.92 10.73
C ASN A 18 14.52 11.60 10.81
N HIS A 19 14.01 11.12 9.68
CA HIS A 19 13.28 9.86 9.61
C HIS A 19 14.20 8.65 9.39
N ALA A 20 13.94 7.58 10.14
CA ALA A 20 14.32 6.21 9.78
C ALA A 20 13.14 5.26 10.00
N GLN A 21 13.13 4.14 9.27
CA GLN A 21 12.17 3.04 9.50
C GLN A 21 12.46 2.37 10.84
N ASP A 22 13.75 2.10 11.11
CA ASP A 22 14.26 1.71 12.42
C ASP A 22 14.61 2.98 13.22
N ASN A 23 13.60 3.58 13.84
CA ASN A 23 13.75 4.83 14.61
C ASN A 23 14.25 4.56 16.04
N SER A 24 15.00 5.53 16.57
CA SER A 24 15.51 5.52 17.95
C SER A 24 14.65 6.33 18.94
N VAL A 25 13.85 7.25 18.41
CA VAL A 25 12.90 8.06 19.18
C VAL A 25 11.57 8.15 18.44
N HIS A 26 10.49 8.46 19.16
CA HIS A 26 9.22 8.83 18.56
C HIS A 26 8.53 9.92 19.39
N LEU A 27 7.64 10.66 18.74
CA LEU A 27 6.80 11.65 19.41
C LEU A 27 5.60 10.94 20.06
N GLN A 28 5.36 11.23 21.33
CA GLN A 28 4.20 10.80 22.09
C GLN A 28 3.47 12.04 22.63
N CYS A 29 2.16 12.10 22.43
CA CYS A 29 1.30 13.15 22.98
C CYS A 29 0.00 12.49 23.47
N ASP A 30 -0.69 13.14 24.40
CA ASP A 30 -2.03 12.72 24.81
C ASP A 30 -3.05 13.09 23.73
N TYR A 31 -3.60 12.08 23.06
CA TYR A 31 -4.49 12.30 21.92
C TYR A 31 -5.88 12.78 22.35
N ASP A 32 -6.39 12.26 23.47
CA ASP A 32 -7.77 12.44 23.94
C ASP A 32 -7.92 13.76 24.71
N VAL A 33 -7.74 14.87 23.99
CA VAL A 33 -7.99 16.24 24.46
C VAL A 33 -9.34 16.73 23.95
N CYS A 34 -9.92 17.73 24.62
CA CYS A 34 -11.11 18.41 24.12
C CYS A 34 -10.87 18.99 22.71
N THR A 35 -11.67 18.58 21.73
CA THR A 35 -11.55 19.02 20.32
C THR A 35 -11.82 20.52 20.12
N SER A 36 -12.43 21.19 21.10
CA SER A 36 -12.75 22.62 21.03
C SER A 36 -11.71 23.51 21.70
N CYS A 37 -11.00 23.03 22.73
CA CYS A 37 -10.07 23.86 23.50
C CYS A 37 -8.76 23.20 23.92
N GLY A 38 -8.53 21.92 23.59
CA GLY A 38 -7.28 21.21 23.88
C GLY A 38 -7.05 20.86 25.36
N SER A 39 -8.09 20.99 26.20
CA SER A 39 -8.03 20.64 27.62
C SER A 39 -7.88 19.14 27.78
N LEU A 40 -6.96 18.73 28.66
CA LEU A 40 -6.81 17.33 29.10
C LEU A 40 -7.75 17.01 30.26
N GLY A 41 -8.07 18.01 31.09
CA GLY A 41 -9.07 17.89 32.15
C GLY A 41 -10.50 18.18 31.69
N GLU A 42 -11.45 17.99 32.60
CA GLU A 42 -12.86 18.37 32.42
C GLU A 42 -12.97 19.87 32.06
N CYS A 43 -13.64 20.15 30.97
CA CYS A 43 -13.82 21.50 30.45
C CYS A 43 -15.30 21.82 30.19
N PRO A 44 -15.68 23.10 30.04
CA PRO A 44 -17.07 23.48 29.78
C PRO A 44 -17.69 22.85 28.51
N HIS A 45 -16.87 22.37 27.57
CA HIS A 45 -17.34 21.72 26.34
C HIS A 45 -17.77 20.26 26.56
N ASP A 46 -17.40 19.64 27.68
CA ASP A 46 -17.82 18.26 27.99
C ASP A 46 -19.30 18.21 28.42
N ALA A 47 -19.83 19.35 28.89
CA ALA A 47 -21.22 19.52 29.33
C ALA A 47 -22.24 19.38 28.19
N GLU A 48 -21.83 19.45 26.92
CA GLU A 48 -22.72 19.21 25.77
C GLU A 48 -23.17 17.74 25.63
N THR A 49 -22.59 16.83 26.42
CA THR A 49 -22.90 15.39 26.39
C THR A 49 -23.80 14.91 27.53
N LEU A 50 -24.14 15.77 28.50
CA LEU A 50 -24.92 15.41 29.69
C LEU A 50 -26.10 16.37 29.88
N GLU A 51 -27.22 16.09 29.20
CA GLU A 51 -28.50 16.78 29.47
C GLU A 51 -29.12 16.46 30.85
N ASP A 52 -28.47 15.69 31.73
CA ASP A 52 -28.95 15.44 33.08
C ASP A 52 -27.78 15.16 34.05
N MET A 53 -27.10 16.18 34.56
CA MET A 53 -26.59 16.17 35.94
C MET A 53 -26.13 17.54 36.43
N ASP A 54 -26.53 17.83 37.67
CA ASP A 54 -26.31 19.05 38.45
C ASP A 54 -24.86 19.55 38.40
N VAL A 55 -24.70 20.84 38.07
CA VAL A 55 -23.42 21.52 37.87
C VAL A 55 -22.71 21.69 39.22
N LEU A 56 -21.99 20.66 39.65
CA LEU A 56 -20.93 20.84 40.64
C LEU A 56 -19.71 21.36 39.91
N ALA A 57 -19.58 22.68 39.88
CA ALA A 57 -18.38 23.37 39.42
C ALA A 57 -17.14 22.71 40.02
N THR A 58 -16.25 22.23 39.15
CA THR A 58 -14.92 21.80 39.54
C THR A 58 -14.25 22.94 40.31
N PRO A 59 -13.69 22.68 41.51
CA PRO A 59 -13.12 23.72 42.32
C PRO A 59 -11.96 24.37 41.55
N ALA A 60 -12.05 25.68 41.35
CA ALA A 60 -10.99 26.50 40.76
C ALA A 60 -9.70 26.32 41.59
N GLY A 61 -8.80 25.45 41.13
CA GLY A 61 -7.61 25.08 41.89
C GLY A 61 -7.02 23.70 41.59
N MET A 62 -7.67 22.84 40.78
CA MET A 62 -6.93 21.77 40.11
C MET A 62 -6.17 22.40 38.94
N GLU A 63 -4.84 22.39 39.03
CA GLU A 63 -3.98 22.72 37.89
C GLU A 63 -4.36 21.80 36.73
N ASP A 64 -4.72 22.38 35.59
CA ASP A 64 -4.91 21.61 34.35
C ASP A 64 -3.62 20.81 34.12
N PRO A 65 -3.67 19.47 34.01
CA PRO A 65 -2.48 18.68 33.77
C PRO A 65 -1.70 19.25 32.59
N GLU A 66 -0.38 19.35 32.73
CA GLU A 66 0.47 19.93 31.69
C GLU A 66 0.32 19.12 30.39
N ASN A 67 -0.38 19.71 29.41
CA ASN A 67 -0.50 19.13 28.07
C ASN A 67 0.82 19.32 27.33
N THR A 68 1.64 18.27 27.33
CA THR A 68 2.98 18.27 26.74
C THR A 68 3.13 17.12 25.75
N CYS A 69 4.02 17.33 24.79
CA CYS A 69 4.46 16.27 23.88
C CYS A 69 5.87 15.84 24.26
N GLU A 70 6.07 14.53 24.32
CA GLU A 70 7.31 13.90 24.73
C GLU A 70 8.02 13.26 23.53
N MET A 71 9.34 13.46 23.44
CA MET A 71 10.19 12.68 22.55
C MET A 71 10.76 11.50 23.32
N VAL A 72 10.26 10.30 23.04
CA VAL A 72 10.56 9.08 23.81
C VAL A 72 11.56 8.21 23.08
N VAL A 73 12.64 7.86 23.77
CA VAL A 73 13.67 6.92 23.27
C VAL A 73 13.15 5.49 23.36
N ASN A 74 13.16 4.76 22.25
CA ASN A 74 12.74 3.36 22.17
C ASN A 74 13.90 2.40 21.82
N ALA A 75 15.09 2.92 21.45
CA ALA A 75 16.29 2.13 21.18
C ALA A 75 17.54 2.75 21.83
N VAL A 76 18.59 1.95 22.03
CA VAL A 76 19.87 2.45 22.55
C VAL A 76 20.53 3.34 21.49
N VAL A 77 20.97 4.53 21.90
CA VAL A 77 21.72 5.47 21.04
C VAL A 77 23.11 5.68 21.64
N ALA A 78 24.16 5.41 20.88
CA ALA A 78 25.52 5.62 21.36
C ALA A 78 25.91 7.11 21.29
N PRO A 79 26.85 7.58 22.13
CA PRO A 79 27.31 8.96 22.09
C PRO A 79 27.88 9.35 20.71
N GLY A 80 27.35 10.42 20.13
CA GLY A 80 27.76 10.92 18.81
C GLY A 80 27.02 10.31 17.63
N GLU A 81 26.11 9.35 17.86
CA GLU A 81 25.19 8.86 16.83
C GLU A 81 24.04 9.85 16.60
N GLU A 82 23.54 9.85 15.36
CA GLU A 82 22.36 10.61 15.00
C GLU A 82 21.11 9.95 15.56
N VAL A 83 20.17 10.77 16.04
CA VAL A 83 18.90 10.32 16.60
C VAL A 83 17.83 10.43 15.52
N PHE A 84 17.20 9.30 15.20
CA PHE A 84 16.16 9.23 14.18
C PHE A 84 14.77 9.08 14.81
N ASN A 85 13.83 9.87 14.31
CA ASN A 85 12.39 9.79 14.53
C ASN A 85 11.73 8.90 13.46
N THR A 86 10.44 8.60 13.63
CA THR A 86 9.57 8.05 12.60
C THR A 86 8.57 9.10 12.11
N TYR A 87 8.49 9.34 10.81
CA TYR A 87 7.47 10.22 10.20
C TYR A 87 6.16 9.46 9.94
N GLY A 88 6.15 8.16 10.22
CA GLY A 88 5.07 7.22 9.97
C GLY A 88 5.66 5.87 9.59
N ALA A 89 5.23 4.81 10.27
CA ALA A 89 5.76 3.46 10.07
C ALA A 89 5.43 2.86 8.68
N THR A 90 4.41 3.40 8.01
CA THR A 90 3.84 2.82 6.79
C THR A 90 3.97 3.71 5.56
N LEU A 91 4.85 4.72 5.60
CA LEU A 91 5.01 5.67 4.50
C LEU A 91 5.79 5.05 3.33
N LYS A 92 5.23 5.17 2.13
CA LYS A 92 5.86 4.68 0.88
C LYS A 92 6.90 5.67 0.38
N ASN A 93 7.86 5.24 -0.43
CA ASN A 93 8.82 6.15 -1.06
C ASN A 93 8.15 7.21 -1.94
N ALA A 94 7.03 6.88 -2.59
CA ALA A 94 6.24 7.87 -3.32
C ALA A 94 5.71 8.98 -2.39
N GLU A 95 5.26 8.63 -1.18
CA GLU A 95 4.77 9.60 -0.19
C GLU A 95 5.90 10.37 0.45
N LEU A 96 7.01 9.69 0.79
CA LEU A 96 8.21 10.31 1.34
C LEU A 96 8.79 11.34 0.38
N LEU A 97 8.84 11.01 -0.91
CA LEU A 97 9.37 11.90 -1.94
C LEU A 97 8.50 13.14 -2.12
N VAL A 98 7.17 12.97 -2.15
CA VAL A 98 6.23 14.09 -2.34
C VAL A 98 6.16 14.99 -1.11
N ARG A 99 6.15 14.42 0.10
CA ARG A 99 5.95 15.17 1.34
C ARG A 99 7.26 15.73 1.91
N TYR A 100 8.35 14.99 1.80
CA TYR A 100 9.62 15.30 2.48
C TYR A 100 10.83 15.42 1.54
N GLY A 101 10.70 15.06 0.26
CA GLY A 101 11.75 15.26 -0.73
C GLY A 101 12.92 14.27 -0.64
N PHE A 102 12.71 13.12 0.00
CA PHE A 102 13.67 12.01 0.06
C PHE A 102 12.97 10.66 -0.10
N MET A 103 13.76 9.59 -0.25
CA MET A 103 13.30 8.20 -0.29
C MET A 103 14.28 7.32 0.47
N LEU A 104 13.85 6.13 0.88
CA LEU A 104 14.70 5.12 1.49
C LEU A 104 15.13 4.10 0.42
N GLU A 105 16.36 3.56 0.53
CA GLU A 105 16.91 2.62 -0.47
C GLU A 105 16.23 1.25 -0.46
N ALA A 106 15.63 0.85 0.67
CA ALA A 106 14.89 -0.40 0.83
C ALA A 106 13.68 -0.16 1.75
N ASN A 107 12.62 0.43 1.19
CA ASN A 107 11.40 0.68 1.94
C ASN A 107 10.44 -0.50 1.79
N ASP A 108 10.18 -1.23 2.88
CA ASP A 108 9.25 -2.38 2.87
C ASP A 108 7.79 -1.97 2.59
N ASN A 109 7.48 -0.68 2.71
CA ASN A 109 6.14 -0.16 2.45
C ASN A 109 5.89 0.14 0.96
N ASP A 110 6.90 0.01 0.09
CA ASP A 110 6.72 0.27 -1.34
C ASP A 110 5.78 -0.76 -1.97
N ILE A 111 4.72 -0.24 -2.58
CA ILE A 111 3.70 -1.03 -3.27
C ILE A 111 3.35 -0.38 -4.60
N LEU A 112 2.95 -1.23 -5.54
CA LEU A 112 2.34 -0.82 -6.79
C LEU A 112 0.83 -0.84 -6.64
N THR A 113 0.15 0.22 -7.06
CA THR A 113 -1.31 0.30 -7.03
C THR A 113 -1.91 0.30 -8.44
N TRP A 114 -3.12 -0.24 -8.58
CA TRP A 114 -3.92 -0.17 -9.82
C TRP A 114 -5.29 0.41 -9.56
N THR A 115 -5.89 0.97 -10.60
CA THR A 115 -7.30 1.37 -10.57
C THR A 115 -8.21 0.21 -10.97
N ILE A 116 -9.48 0.32 -10.62
CA ILE A 116 -10.49 -0.69 -10.98
C ILE A 116 -10.65 -0.76 -12.51
N GLU A 117 -10.51 0.36 -13.20
CA GLU A 117 -10.59 0.44 -14.66
C GLU A 117 -9.43 -0.30 -15.33
N GLU A 118 -8.21 -0.13 -14.81
CA GLU A 118 -7.02 -0.84 -15.33
C GLU A 118 -7.19 -2.36 -15.23
N ILE A 119 -7.77 -2.84 -14.13
CA ILE A 119 -8.03 -4.27 -13.90
C ILE A 119 -9.06 -4.83 -14.90
N TRP A 120 -10.18 -4.13 -15.10
CA TRP A 120 -11.22 -4.60 -16.02
C TRP A 120 -10.75 -4.56 -17.47
N ASP A 121 -10.00 -3.53 -17.85
CA ASP A 121 -9.40 -3.41 -19.17
C ASP A 121 -8.36 -4.52 -19.42
N ALA A 122 -7.54 -4.85 -18.42
CA ALA A 122 -6.58 -5.96 -18.51
C ALA A 122 -7.29 -7.33 -18.61
N ALA A 123 -8.37 -7.52 -17.86
CA ALA A 123 -9.19 -8.74 -17.93
C ALA A 123 -9.93 -8.87 -19.28
N GLY A 124 -10.08 -7.78 -20.04
CA GLY A 124 -10.89 -7.72 -21.25
C GLY A 124 -12.40 -7.76 -20.95
N ALA A 125 -12.80 -7.27 -19.78
CA ALA A 125 -14.19 -7.20 -19.33
C ALA A 125 -14.74 -5.78 -19.46
N VAL A 126 -16.03 -5.64 -19.77
CA VAL A 126 -16.69 -4.32 -19.79
C VAL A 126 -17.17 -3.98 -18.37
N LEU A 127 -16.68 -2.87 -17.84
CA LEU A 127 -17.15 -2.31 -16.57
C LEU A 127 -18.49 -1.61 -16.82
N ALA A 128 -19.59 -2.20 -16.32
CA ALA A 128 -20.94 -1.63 -16.50
C ALA A 128 -21.15 -0.37 -15.65
N ASP A 129 -20.69 -0.37 -14.39
CA ASP A 129 -20.60 0.80 -13.50
C ASP A 129 -19.45 0.59 -12.48
N PRO A 130 -18.43 1.46 -12.45
CA PRO A 130 -17.35 1.42 -11.45
C PRO A 130 -17.86 1.49 -10.00
N ARG A 131 -18.99 2.17 -9.76
CA ARG A 131 -19.55 2.40 -8.41
C ARG A 131 -20.20 1.17 -7.78
N GLU A 132 -20.47 0.14 -8.58
CA GLU A 132 -20.99 -1.14 -8.13
C GLU A 132 -19.90 -1.96 -7.39
N TYR A 133 -18.64 -1.72 -7.74
CA TYR A 133 -17.46 -2.40 -7.20
C TYR A 133 -16.61 -1.49 -6.31
N CYS A 134 -17.10 -0.29 -6.00
CA CYS A 134 -16.49 0.60 -5.03
C CYS A 134 -16.75 0.05 -3.62
N TRP A 135 -15.69 -0.48 -3.01
CA TRP A 135 -15.70 -1.07 -1.67
C TRP A 135 -15.86 0.00 -0.56
N ASP A 136 -15.94 1.29 -0.92
CA ASP A 136 -15.81 2.42 0.01
C ASP A 136 -17.15 3.12 0.27
N LYS A 137 -18.25 2.36 0.35
CA LYS A 137 -19.57 2.97 0.64
C LYS A 137 -19.79 3.34 2.11
N GLU A 138 -18.94 2.87 3.03
CA GLU A 138 -19.03 3.19 4.46
C GLU A 138 -17.63 3.18 5.10
N ALA A 139 -16.97 4.34 5.17
CA ALA A 139 -15.97 4.61 6.20
C ALA A 139 -15.62 6.11 6.27
N ASP A 140 -16.05 6.72 7.36
CA ASP A 140 -15.52 7.93 7.96
C ASP A 140 -13.97 8.04 7.86
N TYR A 141 -13.48 9.22 7.49
CA TYR A 141 -12.15 9.78 7.78
C TYR A 141 -10.83 9.09 7.37
N ASP A 142 -10.78 8.10 6.48
CA ASP A 142 -9.47 7.63 5.95
C ASP A 142 -9.57 7.10 4.50
N GLU A 143 -9.55 8.03 3.53
CA GLU A 143 -9.72 7.81 2.07
C GLU A 143 -8.73 6.81 1.41
N ASN A 144 -7.85 6.13 2.17
CA ASN A 144 -6.76 5.35 1.59
C ASN A 144 -6.47 4.01 2.26
N ARG A 145 -7.34 3.52 3.16
CA ARG A 145 -7.00 2.37 4.01
C ARG A 145 -6.85 1.02 3.30
N ASN A 146 -7.24 0.88 2.03
CA ASN A 146 -7.17 -0.43 1.42
C ASN A 146 -7.07 -0.39 -0.12
N PRO A 147 -5.89 -0.04 -0.67
CA PRO A 147 -5.67 0.04 -2.10
C PRO A 147 -5.66 -1.33 -2.79
N LEU A 148 -5.90 -1.32 -4.10
CA LEU A 148 -5.67 -2.48 -4.97
C LEU A 148 -4.18 -2.50 -5.28
N TYR A 149 -3.40 -3.34 -4.60
CA TYR A 149 -1.94 -3.25 -4.63
C TYR A 149 -1.22 -4.59 -4.71
N MET A 150 0.04 -4.50 -5.12
CA MET A 150 1.03 -5.57 -5.13
C MET A 150 2.33 -5.06 -4.50
N THR A 151 2.96 -5.89 -3.68
CA THR A 151 4.24 -5.62 -3.00
C THR A 151 5.43 -6.06 -3.84
N ALA A 152 6.65 -5.72 -3.39
CA ALA A 152 7.89 -6.06 -4.09
C ALA A 152 8.15 -7.58 -4.23
N ASP A 153 7.63 -8.39 -3.32
CA ASP A 153 7.67 -9.86 -3.34
C ASP A 153 6.55 -10.49 -4.19
N GLY A 154 5.71 -9.67 -4.85
CA GLY A 154 4.61 -10.13 -5.69
C GLY A 154 3.35 -10.53 -4.93
N ALA A 155 3.28 -10.31 -3.61
CA ALA A 155 2.06 -10.54 -2.85
C ALA A 155 0.97 -9.53 -3.26
N LEU A 156 -0.24 -10.04 -3.47
CA LEU A 156 -1.40 -9.24 -3.89
C LEU A 156 -2.26 -8.90 -2.67
N SER A 157 -2.81 -7.69 -2.66
CA SER A 157 -3.86 -7.37 -1.70
C SER A 157 -5.11 -8.24 -1.98
N CYS A 158 -5.82 -8.65 -0.93
CA CYS A 158 -7.04 -9.45 -1.07
C CYS A 158 -8.06 -8.76 -2.00
N LYS A 159 -8.14 -7.42 -1.94
CA LYS A 159 -9.02 -6.63 -2.82
C LYS A 159 -8.57 -6.71 -4.29
N LEU A 160 -7.26 -6.62 -4.57
CA LEU A 160 -6.74 -6.77 -5.93
C LEU A 160 -7.02 -8.17 -6.49
N TRP A 161 -6.75 -9.22 -5.69
CA TRP A 161 -7.03 -10.59 -6.08
C TRP A 161 -8.52 -10.81 -6.40
N LEU A 162 -9.41 -10.33 -5.53
CA LEU A 162 -10.87 -10.43 -5.73
C LEU A 162 -11.33 -9.62 -6.94
N ALA A 163 -10.81 -8.42 -7.14
CA ALA A 163 -11.14 -7.58 -8.29
C ALA A 163 -10.79 -8.26 -9.61
N ILE A 164 -9.58 -8.83 -9.70
CA ILE A 164 -9.14 -9.58 -10.89
C ILE A 164 -10.01 -10.83 -11.09
N ALA A 165 -10.25 -11.61 -10.03
CA ALA A 165 -11.07 -12.81 -10.11
C ALA A 165 -12.51 -12.49 -10.60
N LEU A 166 -13.14 -11.44 -10.07
CA LEU A 166 -14.46 -11.02 -10.52
C LEU A 166 -14.46 -10.54 -11.98
N ALA A 167 -13.43 -9.79 -12.38
CA ALA A 167 -13.30 -9.31 -13.75
C ALA A 167 -13.14 -10.47 -14.75
N THR A 168 -12.33 -11.49 -14.42
CA THR A 168 -12.13 -12.66 -15.28
C THR A 168 -13.37 -13.54 -15.39
N LEU A 169 -14.17 -13.64 -14.32
CA LEU A 169 -15.45 -14.34 -14.34
C LEU A 169 -16.51 -13.60 -15.16
N LYS A 170 -16.62 -12.27 -15.01
CA LYS A 170 -17.62 -11.46 -15.73
C LYS A 170 -17.41 -11.46 -17.26
N ARG A 171 -16.16 -11.58 -17.72
CA ARG A 171 -15.82 -11.75 -19.15
C ARG A 171 -16.51 -12.95 -19.79
N GLN A 172 -16.88 -13.98 -19.03
CA GLN A 172 -17.56 -15.17 -19.57
C GLN A 172 -19.01 -14.91 -19.98
N GLY A 173 -19.57 -13.71 -19.75
CA GLY A 173 -20.94 -13.39 -20.13
C GLY A 173 -22.00 -14.14 -19.32
N THR A 174 -21.60 -14.84 -18.27
CA THR A 174 -22.48 -15.52 -17.33
C THR A 174 -23.19 -14.48 -16.48
N THR A 175 -24.52 -14.50 -16.45
CA THR A 175 -25.29 -13.90 -15.35
C THR A 175 -24.92 -14.64 -14.09
N ILE A 176 -23.99 -14.09 -13.32
CA ILE A 176 -23.35 -14.84 -12.24
C ILE A 176 -24.29 -14.85 -11.03
N GLU A 177 -24.87 -16.01 -10.73
CA GLU A 177 -25.57 -16.23 -9.48
C GLU A 177 -24.57 -16.15 -8.32
N VAL A 178 -24.86 -15.32 -7.32
CA VAL A 178 -23.94 -15.02 -6.20
C VAL A 178 -23.43 -16.30 -5.51
N ALA A 179 -24.29 -17.31 -5.38
CA ALA A 179 -23.94 -18.59 -4.79
C ALA A 179 -22.85 -19.33 -5.58
N HIS A 180 -22.95 -19.32 -6.92
CA HIS A 180 -21.98 -19.95 -7.81
C HIS A 180 -20.66 -19.17 -7.82
N THR A 181 -20.69 -17.83 -7.87
CA THR A 181 -19.47 -17.00 -7.75
C THR A 181 -18.70 -17.33 -6.50
N ARG A 182 -19.40 -17.39 -5.35
CA ARG A 182 -18.79 -17.64 -4.05
C ARG A 182 -18.15 -19.03 -4.00
N GLN A 183 -18.80 -20.04 -4.56
CA GLN A 183 -18.26 -21.40 -4.61
C GLN A 183 -17.01 -21.45 -5.49
N LEU A 184 -17.04 -20.84 -6.67
CA LEU A 184 -15.90 -20.81 -7.59
C LEU A 184 -14.72 -20.04 -7.01
N LEU A 185 -14.94 -18.87 -6.40
CA LEU A 185 -13.89 -18.12 -5.70
C LEU A 185 -13.26 -18.96 -4.57
N THR A 186 -14.07 -19.68 -3.80
CA THR A 186 -13.56 -20.58 -2.75
C THR A 186 -12.70 -21.69 -3.34
N SER A 187 -13.10 -22.27 -4.47
CA SER A 187 -12.33 -23.30 -5.18
C SER A 187 -11.04 -22.72 -5.77
N MET A 188 -11.06 -21.52 -6.33
CA MET A 188 -9.87 -20.82 -6.84
C MET A 188 -8.85 -20.54 -5.74
N THR A 189 -9.28 -20.04 -4.58
CA THR A 189 -8.38 -19.81 -3.43
C THR A 189 -7.72 -21.12 -2.97
N ARG A 190 -8.48 -22.23 -2.92
CA ARG A 190 -7.91 -23.54 -2.59
C ARG A 190 -6.93 -24.03 -3.65
N ALA A 191 -7.25 -23.85 -4.94
CA ALA A 191 -6.38 -24.21 -6.05
C ALA A 191 -5.04 -23.45 -5.97
N GLN A 192 -5.09 -22.15 -5.66
CA GLN A 192 -3.89 -21.32 -5.50
C GLN A 192 -3.03 -21.79 -4.32
N ILE A 193 -3.62 -22.02 -3.14
CA ILE A 193 -2.88 -22.53 -1.97
C ILE A 193 -2.22 -23.88 -2.29
N GLN A 194 -2.90 -24.75 -3.06
CA GLN A 194 -2.32 -26.02 -3.48
C GLN A 194 -1.14 -25.83 -4.45
N LEU A 195 -1.26 -24.90 -5.39
CA LEU A 195 -0.21 -24.59 -6.36
C LEU A 195 1.06 -24.07 -5.66
N GLU A 196 0.90 -23.13 -4.72
CA GLU A 196 1.99 -22.61 -3.88
C GLU A 196 2.62 -23.71 -3.00
N ARG A 197 1.81 -24.60 -2.41
CA ARG A 197 2.32 -25.74 -1.61
C ARG A 197 3.08 -26.78 -2.44
N ARG A 198 2.68 -27.02 -3.69
CA ARG A 198 3.38 -27.95 -4.60
C ARG A 198 4.79 -27.45 -4.93
N GLN A 199 4.97 -26.13 -5.03
CA GLN A 199 6.29 -25.50 -5.17
C GLN A 199 7.16 -25.76 -3.94
N ALA A 200 6.58 -25.78 -2.74
CA ALA A 200 7.31 -25.95 -1.48
C ALA A 200 7.68 -27.40 -1.12
N VAL A 201 6.88 -28.40 -1.48
CA VAL A 201 7.03 -29.78 -0.93
C VAL A 201 7.33 -30.86 -1.98
N GLY A 202 7.24 -30.55 -3.28
CA GLY A 202 7.37 -31.58 -4.32
C GLY A 202 6.14 -32.49 -4.36
N ARG A 203 5.74 -32.90 -5.58
CA ARG A 203 4.47 -33.56 -5.91
C ARG A 203 3.93 -34.52 -4.83
N SER A 204 2.75 -34.20 -4.30
CA SER A 204 1.84 -35.16 -3.68
C SER A 204 0.53 -35.23 -4.46
N GLU A 205 -0.04 -36.43 -4.45
CA GLU A 205 -1.08 -36.96 -5.33
C GLU A 205 -2.45 -36.26 -5.25
N GLY A 206 -3.21 -36.50 -6.32
CA GLY A 206 -4.48 -35.89 -6.73
C GLY A 206 -5.43 -35.48 -5.61
N ASP A 207 -5.87 -34.23 -5.70
CA ASP A 207 -6.96 -33.71 -4.90
C ASP A 207 -7.98 -33.04 -5.81
N GLY A 208 -9.26 -33.34 -5.57
CA GLY A 208 -10.41 -33.12 -6.46
C GLY A 208 -10.85 -31.67 -6.60
N VAL A 209 -9.92 -30.78 -6.92
CA VAL A 209 -10.25 -29.39 -7.29
C VAL A 209 -10.78 -29.38 -8.71
N ASP A 210 -11.91 -28.68 -8.88
CA ASP A 210 -12.63 -28.57 -10.13
C ASP A 210 -11.75 -27.99 -11.25
N ASN A 211 -11.86 -28.55 -12.46
CA ASN A 211 -11.11 -28.08 -13.63
C ASN A 211 -11.42 -26.61 -13.94
N ASP A 212 -12.67 -26.20 -13.69
CA ASP A 212 -13.15 -24.82 -13.85
C ASP A 212 -12.40 -23.85 -12.93
N ALA A 213 -11.98 -24.29 -11.75
CA ALA A 213 -11.23 -23.47 -10.80
C ALA A 213 -9.78 -23.23 -11.25
N TYR A 214 -9.14 -24.25 -11.84
CA TYR A 214 -7.80 -24.09 -12.44
C TYR A 214 -7.84 -23.21 -13.68
N GLU A 215 -8.86 -23.35 -14.53
CA GLU A 215 -9.02 -22.49 -15.70
C GLU A 215 -9.28 -21.02 -15.29
N ALA A 216 -10.08 -20.78 -14.25
CA ALA A 216 -10.28 -19.44 -13.72
C ALA A 216 -9.00 -18.86 -13.09
N LEU A 217 -8.19 -19.70 -12.43
CA LEU A 217 -6.90 -19.30 -11.87
C LEU A 217 -5.87 -18.95 -12.96
N ASP A 218 -5.76 -19.74 -14.03
CA ASP A 218 -4.91 -19.45 -15.20
C ASP A 218 -5.24 -18.07 -15.79
N ARG A 219 -6.54 -17.75 -15.93
CA ARG A 219 -6.99 -16.44 -16.42
C ARG A 219 -6.64 -15.30 -15.45
N LEU A 220 -6.73 -15.53 -14.15
CA LEU A 220 -6.33 -14.57 -13.13
C LEU A 220 -4.84 -14.27 -13.26
N ILE A 221 -3.99 -15.29 -13.38
CA ILE A 221 -2.54 -15.14 -13.53
C ILE A 221 -2.20 -14.38 -14.82
N ARG A 222 -2.83 -14.75 -15.94
CA ARG A 222 -2.65 -14.01 -17.21
C ARG A 222 -3.04 -12.54 -17.10
N THR A 223 -4.08 -12.23 -16.33
CA THR A 223 -4.54 -10.85 -16.12
C THR A 223 -3.53 -10.06 -15.27
N ILE A 224 -2.91 -10.69 -14.28
CA ILE A 224 -1.79 -10.08 -13.51
C ILE A 224 -0.62 -9.79 -14.44
N GLY A 225 -0.21 -10.75 -15.28
CA GLY A 225 0.85 -10.57 -16.26
C GLY A 225 0.55 -9.43 -17.24
N GLU A 226 -0.69 -9.32 -17.70
CA GLU A 226 -1.15 -8.22 -18.56
C GLU A 226 -1.09 -6.87 -17.84
N LEU A 227 -1.51 -6.78 -16.58
CA LEU A 227 -1.42 -5.56 -15.77
C LEU A 227 0.03 -5.08 -15.61
N CYS A 228 0.93 -6.03 -15.34
CA CYS A 228 2.36 -5.77 -15.22
C CYS A 228 2.96 -5.31 -16.54
N THR A 229 2.68 -6.01 -17.64
CA THR A 229 3.17 -5.69 -18.98
C THR A 229 2.68 -4.32 -19.44
N ARG A 230 1.39 -4.00 -19.27
CA ARG A 230 0.84 -2.67 -19.59
C ARG A 230 1.49 -1.55 -18.78
N ARG A 231 1.83 -1.81 -17.51
CA ARG A 231 2.53 -0.85 -16.66
C ARG A 231 3.96 -0.62 -17.15
N LEU A 232 4.69 -1.68 -17.48
CA LEU A 232 6.02 -1.58 -18.08
C LEU A 232 5.98 -0.80 -19.39
N ASP A 233 5.03 -1.10 -20.28
CA ASP A 233 4.87 -0.36 -21.55
C ASP A 233 4.61 1.13 -21.33
N ARG A 234 3.81 1.48 -20.32
CA ARG A 234 3.56 2.90 -19.97
C ARG A 234 4.82 3.61 -19.51
N ILE A 235 5.62 2.96 -18.66
CA ILE A 235 6.87 3.51 -18.14
C ILE A 235 7.92 3.62 -19.28
N SER A 236 7.90 2.65 -20.19
CA SER A 236 8.92 2.45 -21.23
C SER A 236 8.60 3.13 -22.56
N ARG A 237 7.48 3.85 -22.65
CA ARG A 237 7.22 4.82 -23.74
C ARG A 237 8.27 5.92 -23.84
N ILE A 238 9.19 6.00 -22.86
CA ILE A 238 10.49 6.63 -22.99
C ILE A 238 11.39 5.70 -23.83
N ASP A 239 11.25 5.79 -25.17
CA ASP A 239 12.15 5.25 -26.21
C ASP A 239 12.26 3.72 -26.48
N VAL A 240 11.38 2.83 -25.99
CA VAL A 240 11.39 1.39 -26.38
C VAL A 240 10.64 1.11 -27.71
N ARG A 241 10.81 1.94 -28.73
CA ARG A 241 10.26 1.68 -30.08
C ARG A 241 11.25 1.08 -31.08
N GLN A 242 12.52 0.85 -30.71
CA GLN A 242 13.54 0.41 -31.67
C GLN A 242 14.15 -0.98 -31.44
N GLN A 243 13.91 -1.66 -30.32
CA GLN A 243 14.40 -3.03 -30.13
C GLN A 243 13.29 -3.89 -29.53
N GLY A 244 12.74 -4.81 -30.33
CA GLY A 244 11.74 -5.79 -29.91
C GLY A 244 12.32 -6.90 -29.04
N ASP A 245 13.16 -6.53 -28.09
CA ASP A 245 13.72 -7.44 -27.08
C ASP A 245 12.89 -7.30 -25.80
N HIS A 246 12.20 -8.38 -25.42
CA HIS A 246 11.34 -8.46 -24.24
C HIS A 246 12.02 -9.25 -23.11
N SER A 247 13.35 -9.34 -23.14
CA SER A 247 14.10 -10.03 -22.09
C SER A 247 13.84 -9.38 -20.71
N PRO A 248 13.73 -10.17 -19.62
CA PRO A 248 13.59 -9.64 -18.26
C PRO A 248 14.76 -8.71 -17.91
N GLY A 249 14.49 -7.57 -17.28
CA GLY A 249 15.52 -6.62 -16.83
C GLY A 249 15.93 -5.58 -17.88
N VAL A 250 15.40 -5.64 -19.11
CA VAL A 250 15.73 -4.67 -20.17
C VAL A 250 15.32 -3.25 -19.79
N HIS A 251 14.16 -3.10 -19.14
CA HIS A 251 13.63 -1.79 -18.77
C HIS A 251 14.43 -1.19 -17.61
N SER A 252 14.71 -1.98 -16.58
CA SER A 252 15.53 -1.54 -15.44
C SER A 252 16.94 -1.17 -15.89
N ALA A 253 17.58 -1.99 -16.73
CA ALA A 253 18.91 -1.69 -17.26
C ALA A 253 18.96 -0.43 -18.13
N MET A 254 17.90 -0.15 -18.90
CA MET A 254 17.81 1.05 -19.73
C MET A 254 17.69 2.31 -18.88
N VAL A 255 16.79 2.31 -17.89
CA VAL A 255 16.61 3.45 -17.00
C VAL A 255 17.83 3.64 -16.08
N GLY A 256 18.53 2.56 -15.72
CA GLY A 256 19.82 2.62 -15.03
C GLY A 256 20.87 3.40 -15.82
N LYS A 257 21.00 3.15 -17.14
CA LYS A 257 21.90 3.96 -17.98
C LYS A 257 21.52 5.44 -18.00
N TYR A 258 20.24 5.77 -17.88
CA TYR A 258 19.81 7.16 -17.80
C TYR A 258 20.28 7.79 -16.49
N ILE A 259 20.17 7.07 -15.36
CA ILE A 259 20.62 7.58 -14.05
C ILE A 259 22.13 7.83 -14.01
N ASP A 260 22.92 6.95 -14.63
CA ASP A 260 24.39 7.07 -14.69
C ASP A 260 24.84 8.33 -15.45
N ASN A 261 24.01 8.83 -16.36
CA ASN A 261 24.28 10.03 -17.14
C ASN A 261 23.76 11.32 -16.48
N LEU A 262 23.01 11.23 -15.38
CA LEU A 262 22.53 12.40 -14.66
C LEU A 262 23.64 13.00 -13.79
N GLY A 263 23.91 14.29 -13.99
CA GLY A 263 24.88 15.02 -13.17
C GLY A 263 24.41 15.20 -11.71
N THR A 264 25.36 15.37 -10.80
CA THR A 264 25.11 15.53 -9.34
C THR A 264 24.24 16.73 -8.97
N ALA A 265 24.08 17.71 -9.87
CA ALA A 265 23.20 18.86 -9.68
C ALA A 265 21.70 18.54 -9.83
N GLN A 266 21.34 17.40 -10.42
CA GLN A 266 19.96 17.04 -10.77
C GLN A 266 19.31 16.10 -9.74
N ARG A 267 19.52 16.35 -8.44
CA ARG A 267 19.07 15.47 -7.34
C ARG A 267 17.59 15.10 -7.40
N ARG A 268 16.70 16.04 -7.73
CA ARG A 268 15.25 15.77 -7.86
C ARG A 268 14.94 14.81 -9.00
N THR A 269 15.61 14.98 -10.13
CA THR A 269 15.45 14.09 -11.28
C THR A 269 16.01 12.71 -10.97
N GLN A 270 17.16 12.63 -10.30
CA GLN A 270 17.73 11.37 -9.85
C GLN A 270 16.74 10.62 -8.95
N LEU A 271 16.17 11.26 -7.92
CA LEU A 271 15.17 10.65 -7.03
C LEU A 271 13.94 10.15 -7.79
N ALA A 272 13.41 10.94 -8.72
CA ALA A 272 12.25 10.52 -9.53
C ALA A 272 12.56 9.31 -10.42
N VAL A 273 13.76 9.27 -11.01
CA VAL A 273 14.21 8.15 -11.83
C VAL A 273 14.49 6.91 -10.97
N THR A 274 15.07 7.06 -9.78
CA THR A 274 15.27 5.96 -8.82
C THR A 274 13.95 5.36 -8.37
N LEU A 275 12.93 6.19 -8.08
CA LEU A 275 11.60 5.70 -7.74
C LEU A 275 11.00 4.88 -8.90
N ALA A 276 11.09 5.40 -10.13
CA ALA A 276 10.62 4.67 -11.31
C ALA A 276 11.39 3.36 -11.53
N LEU A 277 12.70 3.34 -11.27
CA LEU A 277 13.52 2.11 -11.30
C LEU A 277 13.06 1.07 -10.28
N GLY A 278 12.76 1.51 -9.06
CA GLY A 278 12.17 0.65 -8.03
C GLY A 278 10.86 0.03 -8.51
N GLU A 279 9.95 0.84 -9.06
CA GLU A 279 8.69 0.33 -9.61
C GLU A 279 8.92 -0.67 -10.75
N ILE A 280 9.81 -0.37 -11.70
CA ILE A 280 10.14 -1.28 -12.81
C ILE A 280 10.66 -2.61 -12.27
N SER A 281 11.58 -2.56 -11.30
CA SER A 281 12.16 -3.77 -10.70
C SER A 281 11.11 -4.64 -10.03
N ILE A 282 10.14 -4.03 -9.32
CA ILE A 282 9.03 -4.77 -8.73
C ILE A 282 8.22 -5.44 -9.83
N VAL A 283 7.82 -4.71 -10.88
CA VAL A 283 7.02 -5.28 -11.96
C VAL A 283 7.74 -6.41 -12.70
N GLU A 284 9.02 -6.24 -13.03
CA GLU A 284 9.83 -7.27 -13.69
C GLU A 284 9.96 -8.53 -12.83
N SER A 285 10.19 -8.37 -11.52
CA SER A 285 10.22 -9.48 -10.56
C SER A 285 8.89 -10.22 -10.51
N CYS A 286 7.78 -9.49 -10.46
CA CYS A 286 6.44 -10.08 -10.43
C CYS A 286 6.13 -10.85 -11.72
N VAL A 287 6.42 -10.30 -12.90
CA VAL A 287 6.23 -11.02 -14.17
C VAL A 287 6.99 -12.35 -14.15
N ALA A 288 8.27 -12.33 -13.75
CA ALA A 288 9.08 -13.53 -13.66
C ALA A 288 8.52 -14.56 -12.65
N GLY A 289 8.07 -14.11 -11.48
CA GLY A 289 7.49 -14.98 -10.46
C GLY A 289 6.19 -15.64 -10.90
N TRP A 290 5.29 -14.89 -11.55
CA TRP A 290 4.02 -15.43 -12.06
C TRP A 290 4.21 -16.34 -13.28
N ASP A 291 5.19 -16.05 -14.15
CA ASP A 291 5.56 -16.94 -15.27
C ASP A 291 6.12 -18.29 -14.77
N GLU A 292 6.90 -18.29 -13.69
CA GLU A 292 7.37 -19.53 -13.05
C GLU A 292 6.21 -20.38 -12.53
N LEU A 293 5.22 -19.76 -11.87
CA LEU A 293 4.03 -20.47 -11.38
C LEU A 293 3.24 -21.12 -12.53
N MET A 294 3.16 -20.45 -13.69
CA MET A 294 2.50 -20.97 -14.90
C MET A 294 3.28 -22.10 -15.58
N ALA A 295 4.61 -22.10 -15.48
CA ALA A 295 5.42 -23.19 -16.04
C ALA A 295 5.26 -24.51 -15.26
N ILE A 296 4.75 -24.45 -14.03
CA ILE A 296 4.58 -25.59 -13.12
C ILE A 296 3.16 -26.18 -13.17
N SER A 297 2.16 -25.41 -13.62
CA SER A 297 0.75 -25.84 -13.76
C SER A 297 0.53 -26.76 -14.95
#